data_AF-A0A2D9FUC0-F1
#
_entry.id   AF-A0A2D9FUC0-F1
#
_cell.length_a   1.000
_cell.length_b   1.000
_cell.length_c   1.000
_cell.angle_alpha   90.00
_cell.angle_beta   90.00
_cell.angle_gamma   90.00
#
_symmetry.space_group_name_H-M   'P 1'
#
loop_
_entity.id
_entity.type
_entity.pdbx_description
1 polymer ?
#
loop_
_entity_poly.entity_id
_entity_poly.type
_entity_poly.pdbx_seq_one_letter_code
_entity_poly.pdbx_strand_id
1 'polypeptide(L)'
;MEAISVGLAIALIVLGIIGILAAGVKSVINGKQDYKRVAMMAVPFIVFGISYALFGEIPKAGVFTAVFMLGTMVVTIVLTGLRGTFKF
;
A
#
# COMPACT_ATOMS: atom_id res chain seq x y z
N MET A 1 15.89 -6.84 32.28
CA MET A 1 16.79 -6.48 31.17
C MET A 1 16.07 -6.56 29.82
N GLU A 2 15.19 -7.56 29.61
CA GLU A 2 14.45 -7.74 28.35
C GLU A 2 13.49 -6.60 27.97
N ALA A 3 12.79 -6.00 28.94
CA ALA A 3 11.85 -4.92 28.65
C ALA A 3 12.50 -3.66 28.05
N ILE A 4 13.74 -3.35 28.45
CA ILE A 4 14.49 -2.19 27.95
C ILE A 4 14.94 -2.43 26.50
N SER A 5 15.42 -3.63 26.19
CA SER A 5 15.82 -4.00 24.82
C SER A 5 14.63 -4.02 23.86
N VAL A 6 13.47 -4.54 24.28
CA VAL A 6 12.26 -4.54 23.45
C VAL A 6 11.74 -3.11 23.24
N GLY A 7 11.73 -2.28 24.28
CA GLY A 7 11.35 -0.87 24.18
C GLY A 7 12.24 -0.07 23.23
N LEU A 8 13.55 -0.25 23.31
CA LEU A 8 14.52 0.40 22.39
C LEU A 8 14.36 -0.09 20.95
N ALA A 9 14.13 -1.39 20.74
CA ALA A 9 13.90 -1.93 19.40
C ALA A 9 12.65 -1.32 18.75
N ILE A 10 11.54 -1.24 19.48
CA ILE A 10 10.30 -0.61 19.00
C ILE A 10 10.53 0.88 18.70
N ALA A 11 11.20 1.60 19.60
CA ALA A 11 11.51 3.01 19.41
C ALA A 11 12.32 3.27 18.13
N LEU A 12 13.37 2.46 17.88
CA LEU A 12 14.17 2.55 16.66
C LEU A 12 13.37 2.24 15.39
N ILE A 13 12.48 1.24 15.43
CA ILE A 13 11.60 0.90 14.30
C ILE A 13 10.69 2.08 13.99
N VAL A 14 10.01 2.64 15.00
CA VAL A 14 9.11 3.78 14.82
C VAL A 14 9.87 4.99 14.28
N LEU A 15 11.05 5.27 14.81
CA LEU A 15 11.88 6.39 14.37
C LEU A 15 12.39 6.21 12.93
N GLY A 16 12.75 4.98 12.54
CA GLY A 16 13.09 4.62 11.18
C GLY A 16 11.92 4.82 10.21
N ILE A 17 10.71 4.39 10.58
CA ILE A 17 9.50 4.60 9.79
C ILE A 17 9.23 6.09 9.59
N ILE A 18 9.31 6.89 10.65
CA ILE A 18 9.11 8.36 10.57
C ILE A 18 10.15 8.99 9.64
N GLY A 19 11.42 8.58 9.74
CA GLY A 19 12.50 9.08 8.88
C GLY A 19 12.26 8.80 7.40
N ILE A 20 11.81 7.57 7.08
CA ILE A 20 11.47 7.18 5.70
C ILE A 20 10.29 8.00 5.18
N LEU A 21 9.24 8.18 5.99
CA LEU A 21 8.06 8.96 5.59
C LEU A 21 8.42 10.42 5.34
N ALA A 22 9.18 11.05 6.23
CA ALA A 22 9.62 12.43 6.07
C ALA A 22 10.48 12.63 4.80
N ALA A 23 11.41 11.71 4.53
CA ALA A 23 12.23 11.73 3.34
C ALA A 23 11.40 11.51 2.06
N GLY A 24 10.44 10.58 2.09
CA GLY A 24 9.50 10.33 1.00
C GLY A 24 8.65 11.55 0.67
N VAL A 25 8.03 12.18 1.67
CA VAL A 25 7.23 13.41 1.50
C VAL A 25 8.08 14.54 0.93
N LYS A 26 9.30 14.74 1.47
CA LYS A 26 10.23 15.74 0.94
C LYS A 26 10.64 15.46 -0.51
N SER A 27 10.82 14.21 -0.89
CA SER A 27 11.13 13.81 -2.27
C SER A 27 10.01 14.17 -3.25
N VAL A 28 8.77 13.92 -2.82
CA VAL A 28 7.55 14.23 -3.57
C VAL A 28 7.38 15.74 -3.75
N ILE A 29 7.48 16.53 -2.66
CA ILE A 29 7.36 18.01 -2.71
C ILE A 29 8.42 18.64 -3.62
N ASN A 30 9.65 18.11 -3.61
CA ASN A 30 10.74 18.58 -4.47
C ASN A 30 10.58 18.15 -5.94
N GLY A 31 9.48 17.48 -6.31
CA GLY A 31 9.20 17.05 -7.68
C GLY A 31 10.10 15.91 -8.17
N LYS A 32 10.89 15.28 -7.30
CA LYS A 32 11.76 14.15 -7.66
C LYS A 32 10.96 12.87 -7.93
N GLN A 33 9.72 12.83 -7.48
CA GLN A 33 8.82 11.69 -7.60
C GLN A 33 7.47 12.15 -8.16
N ASP A 34 6.97 11.44 -9.16
CA ASP A 34 5.65 11.71 -9.73
C ASP A 34 4.55 11.37 -8.73
N TYR A 35 3.77 12.38 -8.30
CA TYR A 35 2.65 12.22 -7.38
C TYR A 35 1.66 11.13 -7.82
N LYS A 36 1.41 11.02 -9.14
CA LYS A 36 0.54 9.99 -9.72
C LYS A 36 1.08 8.58 -9.45
N ARG A 37 2.40 8.39 -9.59
CA ARG A 37 3.05 7.09 -9.37
C ARG A 37 3.06 6.72 -7.90
N VAL A 38 3.31 7.69 -7.03
CA VAL A 38 3.23 7.50 -5.56
C VAL A 38 1.81 7.14 -5.14
N ALA A 39 0.80 7.81 -5.67
CA ALA A 39 -0.61 7.47 -5.40
C ALA A 39 -0.96 6.04 -5.85
N MET A 40 -0.48 5.60 -7.01
CA MET A 40 -0.69 4.21 -7.47
C MET A 40 -0.04 3.18 -6.54
N MET A 41 1.13 3.49 -5.97
CA MET A 41 1.80 2.62 -4.99
C MET A 41 1.06 2.55 -3.64
N ALA A 42 0.24 3.55 -3.32
CA ALA A 42 -0.57 3.58 -2.10
C ALA A 42 -1.85 2.74 -2.19
N VAL A 43 -2.27 2.33 -3.38
CA VAL A 43 -3.54 1.61 -3.61
C VAL A 43 -3.72 0.38 -2.70
N PRO A 44 -2.73 -0.52 -2.52
CA PRO A 44 -2.92 -1.69 -1.66
C PRO A 44 -3.22 -1.31 -0.20
N PHE A 45 -2.61 -0.24 0.30
CA PHE A 45 -2.84 0.26 1.66
C PHE A 45 -4.24 0.87 1.81
N ILE A 46 -4.73 1.56 0.77
CA ILE A 46 -6.08 2.12 0.75
C ILE A 46 -7.12 0.99 0.75
N VAL A 47 -6.95 0.00 -0.11
CA VAL A 47 -7.85 -1.17 -0.16
C VAL A 47 -7.84 -1.91 1.17
N PHE A 48 -6.67 -2.10 1.78
CA PHE A 48 -6.57 -2.71 3.10
C PHE A 48 -7.27 -1.87 4.18
N GLY A 49 -7.06 -0.55 4.20
CA GLY A 49 -7.71 0.35 5.15
C GLY A 49 -9.24 0.30 5.05
N ILE A 50 -9.78 0.30 3.83
CA ILE A 50 -11.23 0.16 3.58
C ILE A 50 -11.72 -1.21 4.04
N SER A 51 -11.00 -2.27 3.69
CA SER A 51 -11.35 -3.64 4.08
C SER A 51 -11.37 -3.80 5.61
N TYR A 52 -10.39 -3.21 6.29
CA TYR A 52 -10.33 -3.22 7.75
C TYR A 52 -11.47 -2.43 8.38
N ALA A 53 -11.82 -1.27 7.83
CA ALA A 53 -12.96 -0.48 8.27
C ALA A 53 -14.30 -1.22 8.13
N LEU A 54 -14.42 -2.12 7.15
CA LEU A 54 -15.64 -2.90 6.92
C LEU A 54 -15.72 -4.16 7.79
N PHE A 55 -14.62 -4.91 7.93
CA PHE A 55 -14.64 -6.21 8.61
C PHE A 55 -14.24 -6.15 10.09
N GLY A 56 -13.54 -5.09 10.53
CA GLY A 56 -13.07 -4.92 11.91
C GLY A 56 -12.00 -5.93 12.36
N GLU A 57 -11.69 -6.94 11.53
CA GLU A 57 -10.75 -8.01 11.82
C GLU A 57 -9.58 -7.99 10.83
N ILE A 58 -8.35 -7.89 11.37
CA ILE A 58 -7.11 -7.86 10.58
C ILE A 58 -6.99 -9.04 9.60
N PRO A 59 -7.25 -10.31 10.01
CA PRO A 59 -7.09 -11.45 9.11
C PRO A 59 -8.08 -11.40 7.94
N LYS A 60 -9.36 -11.10 8.21
CA LYS A 60 -10.40 -11.00 7.18
C LYS A 60 -10.13 -9.86 6.22
N ALA A 61 -9.70 -8.70 6.72
CA ALA A 61 -9.32 -7.56 5.90
C ALA A 61 -8.14 -7.86 4.98
N GLY A 62 -7.12 -8.58 5.48
CA GLY A 62 -5.97 -9.01 4.68
C GLY A 62 -6.37 -9.96 3.56
N VAL A 63 -7.19 -10.97 3.86
CA VAL A 63 -7.70 -11.92 2.85
C VAL A 63 -8.55 -11.19 1.81
N PHE A 64 -9.47 -10.33 2.23
CA PHE A 64 -10.32 -9.59 1.30
C PHE A 64 -9.52 -8.66 0.39
N THR A 65 -8.50 -7.98 0.93
CA THR A 65 -7.59 -7.14 0.14
C THR A 65 -6.88 -7.95 -0.93
N ALA A 66 -6.36 -9.14 -0.57
CA ALA A 66 -5.69 -10.02 -1.52
C ALA A 66 -6.64 -10.48 -2.63
N VAL A 67 -7.86 -10.90 -2.26
CA VAL A 67 -8.89 -11.33 -3.22
C VAL A 67 -9.29 -10.18 -4.15
N PHE A 68 -9.47 -8.97 -3.61
CA PHE A 68 -9.82 -7.79 -4.40
C PHE A 68 -8.72 -7.43 -5.40
N MET A 69 -7.45 -7.45 -4.98
CA MET A 69 -6.32 -7.17 -5.88
C MET A 69 -6.18 -8.22 -6.98
N LEU A 70 -6.39 -9.50 -6.66
CA LEU A 70 -6.41 -10.56 -7.66
C LEU A 70 -7.60 -10.41 -8.63
N GLY A 71 -8.78 -10.07 -8.11
CA GLY A 71 -9.97 -9.84 -8.93
C GLY A 71 -9.77 -8.68 -9.91
N THR A 72 -9.27 -7.55 -9.42
CA THR A 72 -8.98 -6.37 -10.28
C THR A 72 -7.90 -6.66 -11.31
N MET A 73 -6.88 -7.47 -10.99
CA MET A 73 -5.90 -7.93 -11.96
C MET A 73 -6.56 -8.72 -13.10
N VAL A 74 -7.43 -9.68 -12.79
CA VAL A 74 -8.14 -10.45 -13.83
C VAL A 74 -8.99 -9.54 -14.72
N VAL A 75 -9.77 -8.64 -14.12
CA VAL A 75 -10.61 -7.69 -14.85
C VAL A 75 -9.78 -6.80 -15.77
N THR A 76 -8.67 -6.26 -15.26
CA THR A 76 -7.78 -5.39 -16.05
C THR A 76 -7.10 -6.13 -17.19
N ILE A 77 -6.71 -7.39 -17.01
CA ILE A 77 -6.19 -8.24 -18.09
C ILE A 77 -7.24 -8.44 -19.19
N VAL A 78 -8.48 -8.75 -18.83
CA VAL A 78 -9.56 -8.93 -19.82
C VAL A 78 -9.79 -7.63 -20.59
N LEU A 79 -9.90 -6.49 -19.90
CA LEU A 79 -10.12 -5.19 -20.53
C LEU A 79 -8.95 -4.76 -21.44
N THR A 80 -7.72 -4.99 -21.01
CA THR A 80 -6.52 -4.65 -21.81
C THR A 80 -6.33 -5.60 -22.99
N GLY A 81 -6.60 -6.90 -22.82
CA GLY A 81 -6.59 -7.89 -23.89
C GLY A 81 -7.65 -7.62 -24.96
N LEU A 82 -8.85 -7.19 -24.57
CA LEU A 82 -9.89 -6.77 -25.50
C LEU A 82 -9.46 -5.52 -26.31
N ARG A 83 -8.89 -4.50 -25.66
CA ARG A 83 -8.36 -3.32 -26.36
C ARG A 83 -7.23 -3.68 -27.35
N GLY A 84 -6.31 -4.55 -26.95
CA GLY A 84 -5.20 -4.99 -27.81
C GLY A 84 -5.67 -5.77 -29.03
N THR A 85 -6.71 -6.59 -28.89
CA THR A 85 -7.25 -7.43 -29.98
C THR A 85 -8.09 -6.62 -30.96
N PHE A 86 -8.90 -5.69 -30.46
CA PHE A 86 -9.83 -4.95 -31.30
C PHE A 86 -9.32 -3.58 -31.81
N LYS A 87 -8.08 -3.19 -31.46
CA LYS A 87 -7.46 -1.89 -31.86
C LYS A 87 -8.44 -0.71 -31.74
N PHE A 88 -9.02 -0.56 -30.56
CA PHE A 88 -9.75 0.66 -30.18
C PHE A 88 -8.84 1.59 -29.37
#